data_AF-A0A3D4AFK7-F1
#
_entry.id   AF-A0A3D4AFK7-F1
#
_cell.length_a   1.000
_cell.length_b   1.000
_cell.length_c   1.000
_cell.angle_alpha   90.00
_cell.angle_beta   90.00
_cell.angle_gamma   90.00
#
_symmetry.space_group_name_H-M   'P 1'
#
loop_
_entity.id
_entity.type
_entity.pdbx_description
1 polymer ?
#
loop_
_entity_poly.entity_id
_entity_poly.type
_entity_poly.pdbx_seq_one_letter_code
_entity_poly.pdbx_strand_id
1 'polypeptide(L)' 'MSEIYIANDLIRYIYKETSAEENVHIQHLLQHHLQAIEEYKELSGTIGSLESVALNAHPTSISLILEHFHQQAELI' A
#
# COMPACT_ATOMS: atom_id res chain seq x y z
N MET A 1 1.80 -3.87 24.26
CA MET A 1 1.83 -3.85 22.79
C MET A 1 3.11 -3.12 22.41
N SER A 2 4.07 -3.83 21.81
CA SER A 2 5.35 -3.26 21.40
C SER A 2 5.14 -2.32 20.21
N GLU A 3 5.81 -1.16 20.22
CA GLU A 3 5.68 -0.10 19.22
C GLU A 3 5.80 -0.60 17.76
N ILE A 4 6.61 -1.65 17.54
CA ILE A 4 6.81 -2.30 16.24
C ILE A 4 5.50 -2.90 15.66
N TYR A 5 4.59 -3.37 16.51
CA TYR A 5 3.32 -3.93 16.07
C TYR A 5 2.38 -2.82 15.52
N ILE A 6 2.52 -1.59 16.03
CA ILE A 6 1.67 -0.45 15.68
C ILE A 6 1.98 0.05 14.26
N ALA A 7 3.26 0.15 13.89
CA ALA A 7 3.69 0.63 12.58
C ALA A 7 3.13 -0.22 11.42
N ASN A 8 3.26 -1.55 11.53
CA ASN A 8 2.79 -2.47 10.50
C ASN A 8 1.26 -2.46 10.37
N ASP A 9 0.54 -2.35 11.48
CA ASP A 9 -0.92 -2.25 11.47
C ASP A 9 -1.38 -0.95 10.82
N LEU A 10 -0.69 0.17 11.05
CA LEU A 10 -0.96 1.43 10.34
C LEU A 10 -0.70 1.32 8.83
N ILE A 11 0.36 0.64 8.41
CA ILE A 11 0.64 0.41 6.98
C ILE A 11 -0.49 -0.42 6.35
N ARG A 12 -0.85 -1.56 6.94
CA ARG A 12 -1.96 -2.42 6.47
C ARG A 12 -3.26 -1.62 6.42
N TYR A 13 -3.51 -0.76 7.40
CA TYR A 13 -4.67 0.12 7.44
C TYR A 13 -4.70 1.10 6.27
N ILE A 14 -3.57 1.74 5.95
CA ILE A 14 -3.47 2.66 4.80
C ILE A 14 -3.75 1.94 3.47
N TYR A 15 -3.22 0.73 3.29
CA TYR A 15 -3.47 -0.10 2.11
C TYR A 15 -4.84 -0.79 2.11
N LYS A 16 -5.67 -0.59 3.15
CA LYS A 16 -7.00 -1.20 3.33
C LYS A 16 -6.96 -2.74 3.41
N GLU A 17 -5.89 -3.28 3.99
CA GLU A 17 -5.65 -4.72 4.20
C GLU A 17 -6.03 -5.21 5.61
N THR A 18 -6.74 -4.37 6.35
CA THR A 18 -7.24 -4.63 7.70
C THR A 18 -8.72 -5.00 7.68
N SER A 19 -9.11 -5.89 8.59
CA SER A 19 -10.50 -6.24 8.85
C SER A 19 -11.28 -5.06 9.45
N ALA A 20 -12.61 -5.15 9.45
CA ALA A 20 -13.46 -4.13 10.04
C ALA A 20 -13.22 -3.93 11.55
N GLU A 21 -12.87 -5.00 12.27
CA GLU A 21 -12.56 -4.94 13.70
C GLU A 21 -11.21 -4.24 13.96
N GLU A 22 -10.17 -4.60 13.20
CA GLU A 22 -8.87 -3.94 13.25
C GLU A 22 -9.00 -2.43 12.92
N ASN A 23 -9.86 -2.08 11.95
CA ASN A 23 -10.13 -0.69 11.59
C ASN A 23 -10.66 0.14 12.76
N VAL A 24 -11.60 -0.41 13.54
CA VAL A 24 -12.17 0.27 14.71
C VAL A 24 -11.10 0.48 15.77
N HIS A 25 -10.27 -0.54 16.02
CA HIS A 25 -9.16 -0.44 16.98
C HIS A 25 -8.15 0.63 16.57
N ILE A 26 -7.76 0.66 15.30
CA ILE A 26 -6.81 1.63 14.76
C ILE A 26 -7.40 3.05 14.78
N GLN A 27 -8.68 3.21 14.45
CA GLN A 27 -9.35 4.51 14.56
C GLN A 27 -9.36 5.04 15.99
N HIS A 28 -9.66 4.18 16.97
CA HIS A 28 -9.59 4.56 18.38
C HIS A 28 -8.15 4.95 18.76
N LEU A 29 -7.16 4.18 18.31
CA LEU A 29 -5.75 4.49 18.56
C LEU A 29 -5.34 5.86 17.97
N LEU A 30 -5.77 6.16 16.74
CA LEU A 30 -5.55 7.46 16.08
C LEU A 30 -6.31 8.63 16.72
N GLN A 31 -7.31 8.38 17.58
CA GLN A 31 -8.01 9.44 18.31
C GLN A 31 -7.33 9.80 19.64
N HIS A 32 -6.60 8.85 20.23
CA HIS A 32 -6.13 8.97 21.61
C HIS A 32 -4.60 9.02 21.75
N HIS A 33 -3.84 8.60 20.73
CA HIS A 33 -2.38 8.51 20.81
C HIS A 33 -1.70 9.43 19.80
N LEU A 34 -1.11 10.52 20.29
CA LEU A 34 -0.44 11.52 19.45
C LEU A 34 0.68 10.92 18.58
N GLN A 35 1.50 10.03 19.15
CA GLN A 35 2.58 9.36 18.44
C GLN A 35 2.07 8.58 17.22
N ALA A 36 0.94 7.87 17.37
CA ALA A 36 0.35 7.12 16.26
C ALA A 36 -0.25 8.04 15.18
N ILE A 37 -0.76 9.22 15.56
CA ILE A 37 -1.23 10.22 14.61
C ILE A 37 -0.07 10.75 13.77
N GLU A 38 1.06 11.05 14.41
CA GLU A 38 2.26 11.54 13.73
C GLU A 38 2.81 10.49 12.76
N GLU A 39 2.94 9.24 13.22
CA GLU A 39 3.39 8.12 12.41
C GLU A 39 2.46 7.84 11.22
N TYR A 40 1.13 7.85 11.45
CA TYR A 40 0.15 7.70 10.38
C TYR A 40 0.26 8.80 9.31
N LYS A 41 0.48 10.05 9.72
CA LYS A 41 0.68 11.18 8.79
C LYS A 41 1.95 11.02 7.97
N GLU A 42 3.05 10.61 8.60
CA GLU A 42 4.32 10.37 7.92
C GLU A 42 4.21 9.25 6.88
N LEU A 43 3.63 8.11 7.28
CA LEU A 43 3.43 6.96 6.39
C LEU A 43 2.51 7.31 5.22
N SER A 44 1.39 7.99 5.51
CA SER A 44 0.43 8.40 4.47
C SER A 44 1.06 9.40 3.49
N GLY A 45 1.87 10.35 3.98
CA GLY A 45 2.61 11.30 3.15
C GLY A 45 3.67 10.63 2.27
N THR A 46 4.38 9.65 2.82
CA THR A 46 5.37 8.86 2.08
C THR A 46 4.70 8.09 0.94
N ILE A 47 3.58 7.42 1.19
CA ILE A 47 2.82 6.69 0.17
C ILE A 47 2.32 7.62 -0.94
N GLY A 48 1.75 8.77 -0.59
CA GLY A 48 1.34 9.76 -1.60
C GLY A 48 2.52 10.27 -2.45
N SER A 49 3.73 10.30 -1.89
CA SER A 49 4.94 10.69 -2.62
C SER A 49 5.43 9.56 -3.56
N LEU A 50 5.20 8.29 -3.24
CA LEU A 50 5.57 7.18 -4.11
C LEU A 50 4.81 7.19 -5.44
N GLU A 51 3.54 7.61 -5.45
CA GLU A 51 2.75 7.75 -6.69
C GLU A 51 3.31 8.83 -7.64
N SER A 52 4.07 9.79 -7.10
CA SER A 52 4.70 10.85 -7.90
C SER A 52 5.99 10.42 -8.61
N VAL A 53 6.49 9.22 -8.28
CA VAL A 53 7.72 8.69 -8.88
C VAL A 53 7.41 8.19 -10.29
N ALA A 54 8.08 8.78 -11.29
CA ALA A 54 7.95 8.34 -12.67
C ALA A 54 8.44 6.89 -12.83
N LEU A 55 7.52 6.00 -13.14
CA LEU A 55 7.84 4.63 -13.51
C LEU A 55 8.33 4.60 -14.96
N ASN A 56 9.65 4.57 -15.12
CA ASN A 56 10.27 4.38 -16.43
C ASN A 56 10.27 2.90 -16.79
N ALA A 57 9.17 2.44 -17.38
CA ALA A 57 9.10 1.09 -17.93
C ALA A 57 10.18 0.90 -18.99
N HIS A 58 10.80 -0.29 -19.02
CA HIS A 58 11.77 -0.60 -20.06
C HIS A 58 11.06 -0.61 -21.43
N PRO A 59 11.67 -0.12 -22.53
CA PRO A 59 11.01 -0.04 -23.83
C PRO A 59 10.42 -1.37 -24.35
N THR A 60 10.99 -2.50 -23.91
CA THR A 60 10.51 -3.84 -24.27
C THR A 60 9.34 -4.34 -23.43
N SER A 61 8.96 -3.66 -22.35
CA SER A 61 7.88 -4.10 -21.45
C SER A 61 6.55 -4.24 -22.20
N ILE A 62 6.24 -3.33 -23.14
CA ILE A 62 5.03 -3.42 -23.97
C ILE A 62 5.11 -4.62 -24.92
N SER A 63 6.26 -4.85 -25.56
CA SER A 63 6.46 -6.00 -26.46
C SER A 63 6.25 -7.33 -25.74
N LEU A 64 6.78 -7.47 -24.52
CA LEU A 64 6.65 -8.68 -23.71
C LEU A 64 5.19 -8.93 -23.27
N ILE A 65 4.45 -7.87 -22.90
CA ILE A 65 3.02 -7.98 -22.56
C ILE A 65 2.21 -8.45 -23.77
N LEU A 66 2.48 -7.88 -24.94
CA LEU A 66 1.78 -8.24 -26.18
C LEU A 66 2.08 -9.67 -26.61
N GLU A 67 3.34 -10.11 -26.50
CA GLU A 67 3.74 -11.49 -26.81
C GLU A 67 3.02 -12.49 -25.91
N HIS A 68 2.98 -12.24 -24.60
CA HIS A 68 2.27 -13.12 -23.66
C HIS A 68 0.77 -13.21 -23.95
N PHE A 69 0.14 -12.09 -24.31
CA PHE A 69 -1.28 -12.05 -24.65
C PHE A 69 -1.58 -12.84 -25.94
N HIS A 70 -0.69 -12.77 -26.94
CA HIS A 70 -0.83 -13.54 -28.19
C HIS A 70 -0.71 -15.04 -27.94
N GLN A 71 0.28 -15.46 -27.13
CA GLN A 71 0.48 -16.87 -26.78
C GLN A 71 -0.72 -17.46 -26.02
N GLN A 72 -1.39 -16.69 -25.15
CA GLN A 72 -2.61 -17.16 -24.49
C GLN A 72 -3.82 -17.26 -25.43
N ALA A 73 -3.92 -16.38 -26.42
CA ALA A 73 -5.01 -16.41 -27.40
C ALA A 73 -4.91 -17.60 -28.37
N GLU A 74 -3.70 -18.08 -28.68
CA GLU A 74 -3.48 -19.27 -29.51
C GLU A 74 -3.76 -20.61 -28.77
N LEU A 75 -3.95 -20.56 -27.45
CA LEU A 75 -4.24 -21.73 -26.60
C LEU A 75 -5.76 -21.96 -26.36
N ILE A 76 -6.64 -21.13 -26.94
CA ILE A 76 -8.12 -21.20 -26.84
C ILE A 76 -8.69 -21.57 -28.20
#